data_AF-A0A7X7B174-F1
#
_entry.id   AF-A0A7X7B174-F1
#
_cell.length_a   1.000
_cell.length_b   1.000
_cell.length_c   1.000
_cell.angle_alpha   90.00
_cell.angle_beta   90.00
_cell.angle_gamma   90.00
#
_symmetry.space_group_name_H-M   'P 1'
#
loop_
_entity.id
_entity.type
_entity.pdbx_description
1 polymer ?
#
loop_
_entity_poly.entity_id
_entity_poly.type
_entity_poly.pdbx_seq_one_letter_code
_entity_poly.pdbx_strand_id
1 'polypeptide(L)' 'KELKELQKEIERAEKKLNNKGFIEKAPSDVVEKERSKLKEYEEMLQKVKKRLMLFN' A
#
# COMPACT_ATOMS: atom_id res chain seq x y z
N LYS A 1 4.24 -8.92 -13.55
CA LYS A 1 3.10 -9.34 -12.71
C LYS A 1 3.21 -8.71 -11.31
N GLU A 2 4.33 -8.91 -10.61
CA GLU A 2 4.61 -8.34 -9.28
C GLU A 2 4.31 -6.83 -9.13
N LEU A 3 4.81 -5.98 -10.03
CA LEU A 3 4.60 -4.53 -9.97
C LEU A 3 3.10 -4.14 -10.01
N LYS A 4 2.30 -4.81 -10.84
CA LYS A 4 0.87 -4.55 -10.97
C LYS A 4 0.10 -5.01 -9.73
N GLU A 5 0.48 -6.14 -9.12
CA GLU A 5 -0.13 -6.60 -7.87
C GLU A 5 0.18 -5.62 -6.72
N LEU A 6 1.43 -5.18 -6.59
CA LEU A 6 1.82 -4.19 -5.57
C LEU A 6 1.05 -2.87 -5.73
N GLN A 7 0.91 -2.37 -6.95
CA GLN A 7 0.11 -1.17 -7.22
C GLN A 7 -1.36 -1.35 -6.82
N LYS A 8 -1.95 -2.52 -7.09
CA LYS A 8 -3.33 -2.82 -6.74
C LYS A 8 -3.54 -2.91 -5.23
N GLU A 9 -2.59 -3.49 -4.50
CA GLU A 9 -2.65 -3.54 -3.03
C GLU A 9 -2.47 -2.17 -2.39
N ILE A 10 -1.60 -1.31 -2.94
CA ILE A 10 -1.47 0.10 -2.55
C ILE A 10 -2.81 0.82 -2.74
N GLU A 11 -3.40 0.74 -3.94
CA GLU A 11 -4.68 1.42 -4.24
C GLU A 11 -5.80 0.98 -3.29
N ARG A 12 -5.85 -0.31 -2.94
CA ARG A 12 -6.82 -0.84 -1.97
C ARG A 12 -6.61 -0.27 -0.56
N ALA A 13 -5.36 -0.21 -0.09
CA ALA A 13 -5.03 0.34 1.22
C ALA A 13 -5.32 1.85 1.27
N GLU A 14 -4.91 2.62 0.25
CA GLU A 14 -5.21 4.04 0.10
C GLU A 14 -6.71 4.30 0.09
N LYS A 15 -7.49 3.50 -0.66
CA LYS A 15 -8.95 3.65 -0.72
C LYS A 15 -9.61 3.47 0.63
N LYS A 16 -9.14 2.54 1.47
CA LYS A 16 -9.62 2.39 2.84
C LYS A 16 -9.21 3.56 3.72
N LEU A 17 -7.94 3.96 3.65
CA LEU A 17 -7.38 5.05 4.48
C LEU A 17 -7.88 6.44 4.07
N ASN A 18 -8.41 6.62 2.86
CA ASN A 18 -9.08 7.84 2.42
C ASN A 18 -10.58 7.86 2.77
N ASN A 19 -11.16 6.73 3.13
CA ASN A 19 -12.55 6.65 3.55
C ASN A 19 -12.67 7.06 5.02
N LYS A 20 -13.14 8.29 5.28
CA LYS A 20 -13.37 8.81 6.65
C LYS A 20 -14.23 7.88 7.49
N GLY A 21 -15.28 7.29 6.91
CA GLY A 21 -16.14 6.34 7.61
C GLY A 21 -15.41 5.06 8.02
N PHE A 22 -14.39 4.63 7.27
CA PHE A 22 -13.52 3.53 7.69
C PHE A 22 -12.59 3.98 8.82
N ILE A 23 -11.92 5.13 8.70
CA ILE A 23 -11.00 5.64 9.73
C ILE A 23 -11.71 5.86 11.07
N GLU A 24 -12.92 6.41 11.04
CA GLU A 24 -13.67 6.77 12.26
C GLU A 24 -14.34 5.58 12.94
N LYS A 25 -14.71 4.54 12.17
CA LYS A 25 -15.50 3.41 12.68
C LYS A 25 -14.69 2.13 12.87
N ALA A 26 -13.58 1.97 12.16
CA ALA A 26 -12.74 0.79 12.32
C ALA A 26 -11.94 0.88 13.62
N PRO A 27 -11.68 -0.27 14.28
CA PRO A 27 -10.73 -0.34 15.39
C PRO A 27 -9.37 0.26 15.02
N SER A 28 -8.71 0.92 15.99
CA SER A 28 -7.44 1.62 15.76
C SER A 28 -6.34 0.69 15.25
N ASP A 29 -6.27 -0.54 15.76
CA ASP A 29 -5.34 -1.58 15.33
C ASP A 29 -5.54 -1.96 13.86
N VAL A 30 -6.79 -1.98 13.38
CA VAL A 30 -7.09 -2.25 11.97
C VAL A 30 -6.63 -1.09 11.08
N VAL A 31 -6.87 0.15 11.50
CA VAL A 31 -6.42 1.34 10.75
C VAL A 31 -4.88 1.40 10.71
N GLU A 32 -4.22 1.17 11.84
CA GLU A 32 -2.75 1.12 11.92
C GLU A 32 -2.15 0.01 11.07
N LYS A 33 -2.80 -1.17 11.04
CA LYS A 33 -2.38 -2.27 10.19
C LYS A 33 -2.50 -1.92 8.71
N GLU A 34 -3.56 -1.24 8.28
CA GLU A 34 -3.69 -0.79 6.88
C GLU A 34 -2.67 0.30 6.53
N ARG A 35 -2.34 1.21 7.46
CA ARG A 35 -1.24 2.19 7.27
C ARG A 35 0.12 1.51 7.13
N SER A 36 0.36 0.50 7.96
CA SER A 36 1.61 -0.27 7.93
C SER A 36 1.75 -1.04 6.61
N LYS A 37 0.68 -1.72 6.17
CA LYS A 37 0.63 -2.38 4.86
C LYS A 37 0.89 -1.42 3.70
N LEU A 38 0.27 -0.24 3.72
CA LEU A 38 0.49 0.76 2.67
C LEU A 38 1.98 1.08 2.55
N LYS A 39 2.63 1.41 3.67
CA LYS A 39 4.06 1.73 3.72
C LYS A 39 4.92 0.55 3.23
N GLU A 40 4.64 -0.66 3.68
CA GLU A 40 5.38 -1.86 3.26
C GLU A 40 5.27 -2.08 1.75
N TYR A 41 4.07 -1.97 1.18
CA TYR A 41 3.87 -2.14 -0.27
C TYR A 41 4.52 -1.03 -1.08
N GLU A 42 4.49 0.22 -0.60
CA GLU A 42 5.21 1.33 -1.24
C GLU A 42 6.72 1.07 -1.26
N GLU A 43 7.30 0.64 -0.14
CA GLU A 43 8.73 0.29 -0.06
C GLU A 43 9.09 -0.87 -1.00
N MET A 44 8.25 -1.91 -1.06
CA MET A 44 8.43 -3.03 -2.00
C MET A 44 8.34 -2.55 -3.45
N LEU A 45 7.36 -1.70 -3.78
CA LEU A 45 7.18 -1.16 -5.12
C LEU A 45 8.40 -0.34 -5.55
N GLN A 46 8.95 0.49 -4.65
CA GLN A 46 10.16 1.25 -4.92
C GLN A 46 11.36 0.34 -5.18
N LYS A 47 11.54 -0.73 -4.39
CA LYS A 47 12.59 -1.72 -4.63
C LYS A 47 12.45 -2.39 -6.00
N VAL A 48 11.23 -2.81 -6.37
CA VAL A 48 10.95 -3.41 -7.69
C VAL A 48 11.25 -2.43 -8.81
N LYS A 49 10.74 -1.18 -8.72
CA LYS A 49 11.00 -0.13 -9.72
C LYS A 49 12.48 0.16 -9.88
N LYS A 50 13.21 0.26 -8.77
CA LYS A 50 14.66 0.50 -8.79
C LYS A 50 15.42 -0.63 -9.48
N ARG A 51 15.07 -1.90 -9.20
CA ARG A 51 15.65 -3.04 -9.93
C ARG A 51 15.38 -2.92 -11.43
N LEU A 52 14.14 -2.69 -11.84
CA LEU A 52 13.79 -2.56 -13.26
C LEU A 52 14.55 -1.41 -13.95
N MET A 53 14.76 -0.30 -13.25
CA MET A 53 15.51 0.85 -13.78
C MET A 53 17.02 0.57 -13.91
N LEU A 54 17.61 -0.20 -12.98
CA LEU A 54 19.04 -0.55 -13.02
C LEU A 54 19.38 -1.58 -14.11
N PHE A 55 18.40 -2.31 -14.62
CA PHE A 55 18.57 -3.34 -15.66
C PHE A 55 18.10 -2.88 -17.05
N ASN A 56 17.78 -1.59 -17.23
CA ASN A 56 17.34 -0.99 -18.50
C ASN A 56 18.40 -0.03 -19.06
#